data_AF-A0A7C7ELV9-F1
#
_entry.id   AF-A0A7C7ELV9-F1
#
_cell.length_a   1.000
_cell.length_b   1.000
_cell.length_c   1.000
_cell.angle_alpha   90.00
_cell.angle_beta   90.00
_cell.angle_gamma   90.00
#
_symmetry.space_group_name_H-M   'P 1'
#
loop_
_entity.id
_entity.type
_entity.pdbx_description
1 polymer ?
#
loop_
_entity_poly.entity_id
_entity_poly.type
_entity_poly.pdbx_seq_one_letter_code
_entity_poly.pdbx_strand_id
1 'polypeptide(L)' 'MKKLAYLIMVHKINEQLYQLIQQFPDDGVDIFIHLDEKCQDKLLILKPNVHLIDKRINVKWG' A
#
# COMPACT_ATOMS: atom_id res chain seq x y z
N MET A 1 22.52 8.22 -1.50
CA MET A 1 21.71 7.45 -0.53
C MET A 1 20.91 6.41 -1.28
N LYS A 2 20.75 5.19 -0.72
CA LYS A 2 19.94 4.14 -1.36
C LYS A 2 18.45 4.46 -1.15
N LYS A 3 17.66 4.40 -2.22
CA LYS A 3 16.20 4.51 -2.17
C LYS A 3 15.61 3.11 -1.99
N LEU A 4 14.66 2.94 -1.08
CA LEU A 4 13.94 1.68 -0.87
C LEU A 4 12.55 1.77 -1.50
N ALA A 5 12.08 0.64 -2.02
CA ALA A 5 10.73 0.48 -2.52
C ALA A 5 10.08 -0.68 -1.79
N TYR A 6 8.93 -0.44 -1.14
CA TYR A 6 8.13 -1.46 -0.48
C TYR A 6 6.91 -1.78 -1.33
N LEU A 7 6.59 -3.08 -1.46
CA LEU A 7 5.31 -3.54 -1.96
C LEU A 7 4.50 -4.08 -0.78
N ILE A 8 3.38 -3.45 -0.48
CA ILE A 8 2.45 -3.88 0.56
C ILE A 8 1.21 -4.45 -0.14
N MET A 9 0.99 -5.76 0.01
CA MET A 9 -0.20 -6.45 -0.51
C MET A 9 -1.25 -6.56 0.59
N VAL A 10 -2.44 -6.04 0.33
CA VAL A 10 -3.51 -5.92 1.33
C VAL A 10 -4.84 -6.40 0.76
N HIS A 11 -5.55 -7.23 1.52
CA HIS A 11 -6.89 -7.72 1.15
C HIS A 11 -8.03 -7.05 1.93
N LYS A 12 -7.72 -6.20 2.92
CA LYS A 12 -8.67 -5.44 3.73
C LYS A 12 -8.06 -4.13 4.21
N ILE A 13 -8.78 -3.02 4.07
CA ILE A 13 -8.36 -1.72 4.61
C ILE A 13 -8.76 -1.65 6.09
N ASN A 14 -7.80 -1.33 6.96
CA ASN A 14 -8.02 -1.19 8.40
C ASN A 14 -7.09 -0.11 8.99
N GLU A 15 -7.30 0.24 10.25
CA GLU A 15 -6.49 1.23 10.95
C GLU A 15 -5.00 0.86 10.99
N GLN A 16 -4.70 -0.44 11.13
CA GLN A 16 -3.32 -0.94 11.20
C GLN A 16 -2.53 -0.65 9.91
N LEU A 17 -3.16 -0.73 8.74
CA LEU A 17 -2.52 -0.37 7.47
C LEU A 17 -2.08 1.10 7.48
N TYR A 18 -2.96 1.99 7.94
CA TYR A 18 -2.65 3.41 8.01
C TYR A 18 -1.54 3.70 9.03
N GLN A 19 -1.60 3.07 10.21
CA GLN A 19 -0.55 3.19 11.21
C GLN A 19 0.80 2.70 10.67
N LEU A 20 0.83 1.60 9.92
CA LEU A 20 2.02 1.07 9.27
C LEU A 20 2.60 2.07 8.26
N ILE A 21 1.78 2.59 7.33
CA ILE A 21 2.20 3.55 6.32
C ILE A 21 2.80 4.81 6.98
N GLN A 22 2.23 5.26 8.10
CA GLN A 22 2.71 6.44 8.82
C GLN A 22 4.08 6.26 9.49
N GLN A 23 4.54 5.03 9.75
CA GLN A 23 5.86 4.80 10.32
C GLN A 23 7.01 4.96 9.31
N PHE A 24 6.71 4.93 8.01
CA PHE A 24 7.74 5.14 6.99
C PHE A 24 8.08 6.62 6.82
N PRO A 25 9.34 6.97 6.55
CA PRO A 25 9.72 8.34 6.22
C PRO A 25 9.10 8.80 4.89
N ASP A 26 9.00 10.12 4.71
CA ASP A 26 8.49 10.75 3.48
C ASP A 26 9.53 10.70 2.34
N ASP A 27 10.82 10.63 2.69
CA ASP A 27 11.94 10.62 1.78
C ASP A 27 12.69 9.27 1.79
N GLY A 28 13.41 8.99 0.71
CA GLY A 28 14.21 7.77 0.58
C GLY A 28 13.42 6.46 0.47
N VAL A 29 12.09 6.50 0.59
CA VAL A 29 11.18 5.34 0.52
C VAL A 29 10.02 5.65 -0.42
N ASP A 30 9.73 4.73 -1.35
CA ASP A 30 8.45 4.69 -2.07
C ASP A 30 7.64 3.47 -1.59
N ILE A 31 6.33 3.64 -1.41
CA ILE A 31 5.43 2.58 -0.97
C ILE A 31 4.42 2.31 -2.08
N PHE A 32 4.41 1.09 -2.60
CA PHE A 32 3.43 0.62 -3.57
C PHE A 32 2.43 -0.27 -2.85
N ILE A 33 1.15 0.06 -2.95
CA ILE A 33 0.08 -0.69 -2.30
C ILE A 33 -0.76 -1.39 -3.36
N HIS A 34 -0.76 -2.71 -3.28
CA HIS A 34 -1.72 -3.54 -3.97
C HIS A 34 -2.90 -3.78 -3.02
N LEU A 35 -4.08 -3.34 -3.45
CA LEU A 35 -5.34 -3.82 -2.87
C LEU A 35 -5.81 -5.02 -3.67
N ASP A 36 -6.20 -6.09 -3.01
CA ASP A 36 -6.86 -7.22 -3.64
C ASP A 36 -8.08 -6.72 -4.44
N GLU A 37 -8.28 -7.27 -5.64
CA GLU A 37 -9.41 -6.92 -6.51
C GLU A 37 -10.77 -7.09 -5.82
N LYS A 38 -10.89 -8.04 -4.90
CA LYS A 38 -12.13 -8.27 -4.13
C LYS A 38 -12.40 -7.18 -3.09
N CYS A 39 -11.41 -6.34 -2.77
CA CYS A 39 -11.59 -5.22 -1.86
C CYS A 39 -12.33 -4.07 -2.58
N GLN A 40 -13.53 -3.76 -2.09
CA GLN A 40 -14.39 -2.70 -2.64
C GLN A 40 -14.03 -1.31 -2.09
N ASP A 41 -13.40 -1.27 -0.91
CA ASP A 41 -13.02 -0.02 -0.26
C ASP A 41 -11.89 0.69 -1.01
N LYS A 42 -11.87 2.02 -0.93
CA LYS A 42 -10.82 2.86 -1.48
C LYS A 42 -9.87 3.28 -0.37
N LEU A 43 -8.57 3.10 -0.59
CA LEU A 43 -7.57 3.63 0.33
C LEU A 43 -7.45 5.14 0.15
N LEU A 44 -7.42 5.86 1.28
CA LEU A 44 -7.05 7.26 1.27
C LEU A 44 -5.52 7.38 1.11
N ILE A 45 -5.08 8.14 0.12
CA ILE A 45 -3.64 8.41 -0.06
C ILE A 45 -3.21 9.37 1.05
N LEU A 46 -2.39 8.87 1.97
CA LEU A 46 -1.95 9.63 3.13
C LEU A 46 -0.69 10.46 2.88
N LYS A 47 0.16 10.04 1.94
CA LYS A 47 1.51 10.59 1.74
C LYS A 47 1.87 10.64 0.25
N PRO A 48 2.70 11.60 -0.18
CA PRO A 48 3.06 11.76 -1.60
C PRO A 48 3.90 10.61 -2.17
N ASN A 49 4.61 9.87 -1.30
CA ASN A 49 5.42 8.70 -1.66
C ASN A 49 4.64 7.38 -1.57
N VAL A 50 3.31 7.43 -1.48
CA VAL A 50 2.42 6.27 -1.49
C VAL A 50 1.71 6.18 -2.84
N HIS A 51 1.85 5.04 -3.49
CA HIS A 51 1.33 4.76 -4.82
C HIS A 51 0.35 3.59 -4.75
N LEU A 52 -0.86 3.78 -5.26
CA LEU A 52 -1.82 2.69 -5.45
C LEU A 52 -1.59 2.00 -6.79
N ILE A 53 -1.63 0.67 -6.80
CA ILE A 53 -1.52 -0.11 -8.03
C ILE A 53 -2.90 -0.20 -8.68
N ASP A 54 -3.04 0.37 -9.87
CA ASP A 54 -4.31 0.38 -10.62
C ASP A 54 -4.74 -1.01 -11.07
N LYS A 55 -3.79 -1.81 -11.57
CA LYS A 55 -4.05 -3.18 -12.03
C LYS A 55 -4.07 -4.15 -10.85
N ARG A 56 -5.25 -4.32 -10.26
CA ARG A 56 -5.51 -5.24 -9.15
C ARG A 56 -5.78 -6.66 -9.65
N ILE A 57 -5.55 -7.64 -8.77
CA ILE A 57 -5.82 -9.06 -9.05
C ILE A 57 -6.56 -9.67 -7.85
N ASN A 58 -7.47 -10.60 -8.11
CA ASN A 58 -8.15 -11.38 -7.08
C ASN A 58 -7.19 -12.43 -6.49
N VAL A 59 -6.52 -12.09 -5.40
CA VAL A 59 -5.52 -12.96 -4.78
C VAL A 59 -6.22 -14.11 -4.07
N LYS A 60 -5.75 -15.33 -4.38
CA LYS A 60 -6.16 -16.56 -3.71
C LYS A 60 -5.06 -17.03 -2.77
N TRP A 61 -5.43 -17.88 -1.83
CA TRP A 61 -4.47 -18.48 -0.92
C TRP A 61 -3.81 -19.68 -1.61
N GLY A 62 -2.49 -19.80 -1.48
CA GLY A 62 -1.65 -20.73 -2.26
C GLY A 62 -1.22 -20.16 -3.62
#